data_AF-A0A8J4EY45-F1
#
_entry.id   AF-A0A8J4EY45-F1
#
_cell.length_a   1.000
_cell.length_b   1.000
_cell.length_c   1.000
_cell.angle_alpha   90.00
_cell.angle_beta   90.00
_cell.angle_gamma   90.00
#
_symmetry.space_group_name_H-M   'P 1'
#
loop_
_entity.id
_entity.type
_entity.pdbx_description
1 polymer ?
#
loop_
_entity_poly.entity_id
_entity_poly.type
_entity_poly.pdbx_seq_one_letter_code
_entity_poly.pdbx_strand_id
1 'polypeptide(L)'
;GAEPGAASETAGVANGTSVEPKPLHYPVWWMAPFWSGSGYSSEAINYVLSLTRANLIRREDLWISHNGDAYREQVVASMAAQDREELRSLEANVGTIQHQELPPPRQQHPLQQQQQQHIISSDAGEGLPSRPAHPDPQLYPPTPRPAVLVCHSLPTNWQVPEPNQGSGDQCPPEATKHGYVYLVGRTMFETD
;
A
#
# COMPACT_ATOMS: atom_id res chain seq x y z
N GLY A 1 51.76 28.91 -23.18
CA GLY A 1 51.39 28.86 -21.76
C GLY A 1 50.78 27.51 -21.51
N ALA A 2 51.44 26.68 -20.71
CA ALA A 2 50.90 25.43 -20.21
C ALA A 2 50.37 25.69 -18.80
N GLU A 3 49.13 25.27 -18.54
CA GLU A 3 48.59 25.00 -17.21
C GLU A 3 47.69 23.75 -17.32
N PRO A 4 47.62 22.90 -16.27
CA PRO A 4 47.25 21.49 -16.39
C PRO A 4 45.90 21.15 -15.71
N GLY A 5 45.38 19.97 -16.06
CA GLY A 5 44.73 19.06 -15.10
C GLY A 5 43.31 19.36 -14.63
N ALA A 6 42.34 18.63 -15.19
CA ALA A 6 41.20 18.15 -14.43
C ALA A 6 40.84 16.75 -14.95
N ALA A 7 41.44 15.73 -14.32
CA ALA A 7 40.96 14.36 -14.41
C ALA A 7 39.60 14.30 -13.69
N SER A 8 38.53 14.00 -14.41
CA SER A 8 37.25 13.67 -13.79
C SER A 8 37.34 12.23 -13.30
N GLU A 9 37.54 12.09 -11.99
CA GLU A 9 37.48 10.83 -11.26
C GLU A 9 36.14 10.13 -11.54
N THR A 10 36.23 8.92 -12.09
CA THR A 10 35.15 7.95 -12.07
C THR A 10 34.90 7.56 -10.62
N ALA A 11 33.92 8.20 -9.99
CA ALA A 11 33.40 7.76 -8.70
C ALA A 11 32.80 6.36 -8.88
N GLY A 12 33.54 5.35 -8.39
CA GLY A 12 33.07 3.98 -8.30
C GLY A 12 31.80 3.92 -7.47
N VAL A 13 30.71 3.49 -8.10
CA VAL A 13 29.49 3.10 -7.39
C VAL A 13 29.85 1.88 -6.54
N ALA A 14 29.87 2.08 -5.23
CA ALA A 14 30.02 1.01 -4.28
C ALA A 14 28.86 0.01 -4.46
N ASN A 15 29.21 -1.21 -4.85
CA ASN A 15 28.32 -2.38 -4.82
C ASN A 15 27.97 -2.71 -3.35
N GLY A 16 27.04 -1.94 -2.78
CA GLY A 16 26.26 -2.41 -1.64
C GLY A 16 25.23 -3.39 -2.18
N THR A 17 25.36 -4.67 -1.87
CA THR A 17 24.33 -5.68 -2.14
C THR A 17 23.04 -5.24 -1.46
N SER A 18 22.09 -4.67 -2.21
CA SER A 18 20.78 -4.31 -1.72
C SER A 18 20.06 -5.61 -1.33
N VAL A 19 19.90 -5.84 -0.02
CA VAL A 19 19.11 -6.96 0.48
C VAL A 19 17.65 -6.68 0.10
N GLU A 20 16.99 -7.64 -0.56
CA GLU A 20 15.58 -7.51 -0.92
C GLU A 20 14.72 -7.37 0.36
N PRO A 21 13.72 -6.47 0.38
CA PRO A 21 12.85 -6.30 1.54
C PRO A 21 12.08 -7.57 1.82
N LYS A 22 11.88 -7.89 3.10
CA LYS A 22 11.02 -9.00 3.49
C LYS A 22 9.59 -8.75 2.99
N PRO A 23 8.90 -9.78 2.45
CA PRO A 23 7.49 -9.65 2.10
C PRO A 23 6.61 -9.16 3.25
N LEU A 24 5.71 -8.23 2.97
CA LEU A 24 4.71 -7.81 3.93
C LEU A 24 3.65 -8.90 4.14
N HIS A 25 3.19 -9.05 5.38
CA HIS A 25 2.01 -9.89 5.64
C HIS A 25 0.75 -9.29 5.00
N TYR A 26 0.63 -7.96 5.03
CA TYR A 26 -0.45 -7.22 4.39
C TYR A 26 0.16 -6.17 3.45
N PRO A 27 -0.12 -6.23 2.14
CA PRO A 27 0.29 -5.19 1.21
C PRO A 27 -0.39 -3.86 1.53
N VAL A 28 0.17 -2.76 1.05
CA VAL A 28 -0.42 -1.43 1.16
C VAL A 28 -1.12 -1.10 -0.14
N TRP A 29 -2.40 -0.73 -0.06
CA TRP A 29 -3.14 -0.16 -1.18
C TRP A 29 -3.41 1.31 -0.91
N TRP A 30 -2.80 2.20 -1.70
CA TRP A 30 -2.96 3.64 -1.53
C TRP A 30 -3.86 4.21 -2.62
N MET A 31 -5.03 4.72 -2.24
CA MET A 31 -5.95 5.42 -3.15
C MET A 31 -5.83 6.93 -2.94
N ALA A 32 -5.26 7.64 -3.92
CA ALA A 32 -4.95 9.07 -3.84
C ALA A 32 -5.04 9.74 -5.21
N PRO A 33 -5.03 11.08 -5.30
CA PRO A 33 -5.22 11.76 -6.59
C PRO A 33 -3.93 11.77 -7.44
N PHE A 34 -3.29 10.61 -7.67
CA PHE A 34 -1.98 10.45 -8.34
C PHE A 34 -1.87 11.12 -9.72
N TRP A 35 -2.99 11.43 -10.37
CA TRP A 35 -3.01 11.98 -11.73
C TRP A 35 -3.65 13.36 -11.83
N SER A 36 -3.85 14.07 -10.71
CA SER A 36 -4.51 15.39 -10.71
C SER A 36 -3.55 16.58 -10.67
N GLY A 37 -2.29 16.39 -10.25
CA GLY A 37 -1.32 17.47 -10.13
C GLY A 37 -1.60 18.47 -9.01
N SER A 38 -2.50 18.14 -8.07
CA SER A 38 -2.68 18.90 -6.82
C SER A 38 -1.50 18.74 -5.85
N GLY A 39 -1.50 19.49 -4.74
CA GLY A 39 -0.55 19.28 -3.64
C GLY A 39 -0.63 17.86 -3.09
N TYR A 40 -1.84 17.36 -2.87
CA TYR A 40 -2.13 15.99 -2.47
C TYR A 40 -1.60 14.93 -3.46
N SER A 41 -1.71 15.22 -4.77
CA SER A 41 -1.18 14.37 -5.84
C SER A 41 0.34 14.23 -5.72
N SER A 42 1.03 15.36 -5.65
CA SER A 42 2.49 15.43 -5.60
C SER A 42 3.05 14.75 -4.36
N GLU A 43 2.39 14.94 -3.21
CA GLU A 43 2.78 14.32 -1.96
C GLU A 43 2.64 12.78 -2.00
N ALA A 44 1.49 12.28 -2.49
CA ALA A 44 1.25 10.84 -2.60
C ALA A 44 2.26 10.16 -3.55
N ILE A 45 2.53 10.79 -4.70
CA ILE A 45 3.57 10.34 -5.65
C ILE A 45 4.93 10.25 -4.93
N ASN A 46 5.30 11.31 -4.21
CA ASN A 46 6.60 11.39 -3.55
C ASN A 46 6.79 10.26 -2.53
N TYR A 47 5.79 9.93 -1.71
CA TYR A 47 5.89 8.80 -0.77
C TYR A 47 6.03 7.46 -1.48
N VAL A 48 5.16 7.20 -2.46
CA VAL A 48 5.14 5.92 -3.16
C VAL A 48 6.46 5.67 -3.88
N LEU A 49 6.95 6.65 -4.65
CA LEU A 49 8.22 6.53 -5.35
C LEU A 49 9.40 6.45 -4.38
N SER A 50 9.37 7.16 -3.25
CA SER A 50 10.43 7.06 -2.24
C SER A 50 10.49 5.66 -1.62
N LEU A 51 9.34 5.06 -1.31
CA LEU A 51 9.26 3.72 -0.72
C LEU A 51 9.83 2.64 -1.66
N THR A 52 9.48 2.70 -2.95
CA THR A 52 9.97 1.75 -3.95
C THR A 52 11.45 1.96 -4.23
N ARG A 53 11.89 3.20 -4.43
CA ARG A 53 13.29 3.52 -4.80
C ARG A 53 14.27 3.35 -3.65
N ALA A 54 13.84 3.58 -2.41
CA ALA A 54 14.65 3.30 -1.23
C ALA A 54 14.73 1.80 -0.91
N ASN A 55 14.05 0.94 -1.69
CA ASN A 55 14.00 -0.51 -1.46
C ASN A 55 13.58 -0.82 -0.01
N LEU A 56 12.54 -0.14 0.49
CA LEU A 56 11.97 -0.36 1.83
C LEU A 56 10.76 -1.28 1.81
N ILE A 57 10.11 -1.38 0.65
CA ILE A 57 8.96 -2.25 0.39
C ILE A 57 9.16 -2.94 -0.95
N ARG A 58 8.75 -4.20 -1.04
CA ARG A 58 8.72 -4.88 -2.33
C ARG A 58 7.63 -4.27 -3.20
N ARG A 59 7.87 -4.21 -4.50
CA ARG A 59 6.93 -3.62 -5.45
C ARG A 59 5.59 -4.36 -5.48
N GLU A 60 5.61 -5.66 -5.24
CA GLU A 60 4.43 -6.54 -5.20
C GLU A 60 3.59 -6.33 -3.93
N ASP A 61 4.14 -5.63 -2.93
CA ASP A 61 3.48 -5.31 -1.66
C ASP A 61 2.95 -3.87 -1.60
N LEU A 62 3.09 -3.08 -2.67
CA LEU A 62 2.60 -1.72 -2.77
C LEU A 62 1.74 -1.53 -4.03
N TRP A 63 0.51 -1.09 -3.84
CA TRP A 63 -0.48 -0.90 -4.90
C TRP A 63 -1.05 0.51 -4.82
N ILE A 64 -1.43 1.09 -5.95
CA ILE A 64 -2.02 2.43 -5.99
C ILE A 64 -3.28 2.47 -6.84
N SER A 65 -4.19 3.40 -6.54
CA SER A 65 -5.29 3.76 -7.43
C SER A 65 -5.57 5.26 -7.37
N HIS A 66 -6.09 5.80 -8.46
CA HIS A 66 -6.54 7.18 -8.51
C HIS A 66 -7.84 7.38 -7.72
N ASN A 67 -7.89 8.37 -6.82
CA ASN A 67 -9.11 8.75 -6.10
C ASN A 67 -9.04 10.20 -5.58
N GLY A 68 -10.19 10.85 -5.40
CA GLY A 68 -10.34 12.08 -4.61
C GLY A 68 -10.07 13.40 -5.35
N ASP A 69 -9.74 13.37 -6.64
CA ASP A 69 -9.59 14.57 -7.48
C ASP A 69 -9.73 14.19 -8.97
N ALA A 70 -9.67 15.17 -9.87
CA ALA A 70 -9.86 14.96 -11.29
C ALA A 70 -8.60 14.38 -11.92
N TYR A 71 -8.78 13.36 -12.76
CA TYR A 71 -7.71 12.89 -13.64
C TYR A 71 -7.38 13.99 -14.67
N ARG A 72 -6.11 14.37 -14.81
CA ARG A 72 -5.67 15.40 -15.75
C ARG A 72 -4.61 14.87 -16.70
N GLU A 73 -5.00 14.63 -17.94
CA GLU A 73 -4.11 14.10 -18.99
C GLU A 73 -2.84 14.95 -19.17
N GLN A 74 -2.96 16.27 -19.11
CA GLN A 74 -1.81 17.17 -19.24
C GLN A 74 -0.78 16.99 -18.12
N VAL A 75 -1.23 16.67 -16.89
CA VAL A 75 -0.33 16.36 -15.78
C VAL A 75 0.38 15.04 -16.08
N VAL A 76 -0.35 14.00 -16.46
CA VAL A 76 0.25 12.70 -16.79
C VAL A 76 1.24 12.81 -17.95
N ALA A 77 0.95 13.64 -18.95
CA ALA A 77 1.84 13.89 -20.09
C ALA A 77 3.12 14.64 -19.68
N SER A 78 3.05 15.54 -18.71
CA SER A 78 4.21 16.33 -18.24
C SER A 78 5.10 15.60 -17.24
N MET A 79 4.62 14.51 -16.63
CA MET A 79 5.42 13.67 -15.72
C MET A 79 6.63 13.03 -16.42
N ALA A 80 7.72 12.88 -15.66
CA ALA A 80 8.88 12.12 -16.10
C ALA A 80 8.46 10.68 -16.48
N ALA A 81 8.97 10.19 -17.61
CA ALA A 81 8.55 8.89 -18.16
C ALA A 81 8.77 7.74 -17.16
N GLN A 82 9.88 7.78 -16.42
CA GLN A 82 10.19 6.78 -15.40
C GLN A 82 9.18 6.81 -14.24
N ASP A 83 8.84 7.98 -13.72
CA ASP A 83 7.87 8.12 -12.63
C ASP A 83 6.49 7.64 -13.07
N ARG A 84 6.06 8.02 -14.28
CA ARG A 84 4.77 7.60 -14.84
C ARG A 84 4.69 6.09 -15.03
N GLU A 85 5.71 5.49 -15.63
CA GLU A 85 5.76 4.03 -15.83
C GLU A 85 5.79 3.31 -14.48
N GLU A 86 6.54 3.84 -13.52
CA GLU A 86 6.62 3.28 -12.19
C GLU A 86 5.27 3.33 -11.46
N LEU A 87 4.50 4.40 -11.59
CA LEU A 87 3.17 4.50 -10.98
C LEU A 87 2.13 3.60 -11.70
N ARG A 88 2.15 3.54 -13.05
CA ARG A 88 1.31 2.61 -13.84
C ARG A 88 1.60 1.15 -13.48
N SER A 89 2.88 0.86 -13.34
CA SER A 89 3.47 -0.14 -12.47
C SER A 89 2.60 -0.68 -11.33
N LEU A 90 2.37 0.20 -10.38
CA LEU A 90 1.76 -0.10 -9.10
C LEU A 90 0.23 -0.12 -9.19
N GLU A 91 -0.36 0.62 -10.15
CA GLU A 91 -1.79 0.50 -10.49
C GLU A 91 -2.10 -0.88 -11.03
N ALA A 92 -1.24 -1.44 -11.90
CA ALA A 92 -1.44 -2.76 -12.48
C ALA A 92 -1.42 -3.91 -11.45
N ASN A 93 -0.87 -3.68 -10.26
CA ASN A 93 -0.89 -4.67 -9.17
C ASN A 93 -2.29 -4.83 -8.55
N VAL A 94 -3.14 -3.79 -8.66
CA VAL A 94 -4.53 -3.79 -8.19
C VAL A 94 -5.34 -4.73 -9.07
N GLY A 95 -5.87 -5.80 -8.49
CA GLY A 95 -6.60 -6.84 -9.24
C GLY A 95 -5.96 -8.22 -9.20
N THR A 96 -4.72 -8.35 -8.71
CA THR A 96 -4.19 -9.64 -8.21
C THR A 96 -4.97 -10.20 -7.01
N ILE A 97 -5.98 -9.46 -6.55
CA ILE A 97 -6.92 -9.74 -5.46
C ILE A 97 -8.05 -10.69 -5.88
N GLN A 98 -8.17 -11.12 -7.14
CA GLN A 98 -9.41 -11.76 -7.61
C GLN A 98 -9.89 -12.99 -6.80
N HIS A 99 -11.08 -12.76 -6.23
CA HIS A 99 -12.14 -13.66 -5.77
C HIS A 99 -11.80 -14.72 -4.72
N GLN A 100 -11.94 -14.32 -3.45
CA GLN A 100 -12.53 -15.19 -2.45
C GLN A 100 -13.65 -14.45 -1.73
N GLU A 101 -14.85 -15.05 -1.71
CA GLU A 101 -15.97 -14.59 -0.90
C GLU A 101 -15.48 -14.42 0.53
N LEU A 102 -15.47 -13.20 1.05
CA LEU A 102 -15.13 -12.96 2.44
C LEU A 102 -16.13 -13.74 3.30
N PRO A 103 -15.69 -14.54 4.29
CA PRO A 103 -16.61 -15.07 5.27
C PRO A 103 -17.36 -13.90 5.92
N PRO A 104 -18.66 -14.03 6.20
CA PRO A 104 -19.46 -12.93 6.72
C PRO A 104 -18.80 -12.36 7.97
N PRO A 105 -18.92 -11.03 8.21
CA PRO A 105 -18.31 -10.39 9.37
C PRO A 105 -18.75 -11.16 10.61
N ARG A 106 -17.77 -11.68 11.35
CA ARG A 106 -18.01 -12.38 12.61
C ARG A 106 -18.73 -11.37 13.51
N GLN A 107 -20.03 -11.55 13.72
CA GLN A 107 -20.76 -10.78 14.72
C GLN A 107 -19.95 -10.89 16.01
N GLN A 108 -19.57 -9.75 16.58
CA GLN A 108 -18.92 -9.74 17.88
C GLN A 108 -19.90 -10.39 18.86
N HIS A 109 -19.64 -11.66 19.20
CA HIS A 109 -20.41 -12.35 20.21
C HIS A 109 -20.29 -11.56 21.52
N PRO A 110 -21.37 -11.36 22.30
CA PRO A 110 -21.35 -10.59 23.55
C PRO A 110 -20.44 -11.17 24.65
N LEU A 111 -19.77 -12.29 24.41
CA LEU A 111 -18.95 -12.99 25.40
C LEU A 111 -17.63 -12.30 25.74
N GLN A 112 -17.21 -11.27 24.99
CA GLN A 112 -15.94 -10.59 25.26
C GLN A 112 -16.01 -9.58 26.42
N GLN A 113 -17.21 -9.23 26.93
CA GLN A 113 -17.35 -8.40 28.13
C GLN A 113 -17.31 -9.20 29.45
N GLN A 114 -17.41 -10.53 29.42
CA GLN A 114 -17.51 -11.31 30.66
C GLN A 114 -16.17 -11.91 31.14
N GLN A 115 -15.10 -11.82 30.35
CA GLN A 115 -13.80 -12.43 30.69
C GLN A 115 -12.84 -11.49 31.43
N GLN A 116 -13.31 -10.36 31.94
CA GLN A 116 -12.47 -9.41 32.69
C GLN A 116 -12.58 -9.55 34.22
N GLN A 117 -13.22 -10.62 34.69
CA GLN A 117 -13.39 -10.88 36.12
C GLN A 117 -13.09 -12.36 36.37
N HIS A 118 -11.83 -12.68 36.67
CA HIS A 118 -11.32 -13.81 37.46
C HIS A 118 -9.89 -14.15 37.02
N ILE A 119 -8.93 -13.35 37.49
CA ILE A 119 -7.54 -13.76 37.67
C ILE A 119 -7.48 -14.37 39.07
N ILE A 120 -7.25 -15.70 39.22
CA ILE A 120 -6.18 -16.36 40.03
C ILE A 120 -6.19 -17.88 39.73
N SER A 121 -5.03 -18.43 39.32
CA SER A 121 -4.44 -19.73 39.72
C SER A 121 -4.00 -20.71 38.61
N SER A 122 -2.79 -21.24 38.86
CA SER A 122 -2.14 -22.51 38.49
C SER A 122 -1.47 -22.74 37.12
N ASP A 123 -0.16 -23.00 37.23
CA ASP A 123 0.75 -23.84 36.44
C ASP A 123 0.14 -24.83 35.43
N ALA A 124 0.75 -24.91 34.25
CA ALA A 124 1.67 -25.99 33.87
C ALA A 124 2.05 -25.83 32.39
N GLY A 125 3.35 -25.73 32.12
CA GLY A 125 3.90 -25.79 30.77
C GLY A 125 3.93 -27.23 30.28
N GLU A 126 3.37 -27.48 29.09
CA GLU A 126 3.59 -28.68 28.28
C GLU A 126 3.64 -28.22 26.80
N GLY A 127 4.61 -28.73 26.05
CA GLY A 127 5.13 -28.14 24.82
C GLY A 127 4.17 -28.09 23.61
N LEU A 128 4.29 -27.01 22.83
CA LEU A 128 3.66 -26.90 21.51
C LEU A 128 4.37 -27.81 20.49
N PRO A 129 3.64 -28.59 19.67
CA PRO A 129 4.22 -29.30 18.54
C PRO A 129 4.68 -28.33 17.44
N SER A 130 5.84 -28.63 16.86
CA SER A 130 6.49 -27.87 15.80
C SER A 130 5.57 -27.64 14.60
N ARG A 131 5.46 -26.38 14.19
CA ARG A 131 4.71 -25.93 13.00
C ARG A 131 5.22 -26.67 11.75
N PRO A 132 4.36 -27.26 10.91
CA PRO A 132 4.79 -27.91 9.68
C PRO A 132 5.48 -26.90 8.76
N ALA A 133 6.56 -27.34 8.12
CA ALA A 133 7.35 -26.54 7.19
C ALA A 133 6.48 -25.97 6.07
N HIS A 134 6.77 -24.72 5.68
CA HIS A 134 6.08 -24.02 4.60
C HIS A 134 6.23 -24.79 3.26
N PRO A 135 5.14 -25.08 2.53
CA PRO A 135 5.24 -25.68 1.20
C PRO A 135 5.79 -24.68 0.16
N ASP A 136 6.41 -25.26 -0.87
CA ASP A 136 7.11 -24.61 -1.99
C ASP A 136 6.33 -23.40 -2.60
N PRO A 137 6.93 -22.19 -2.67
CA PRO A 137 6.28 -20.98 -3.20
C PRO A 137 5.81 -21.07 -4.66
N GLN A 138 6.28 -22.05 -5.43
CA GLN A 138 6.01 -22.17 -6.87
C GLN A 138 4.68 -22.90 -7.18
N LEU A 139 4.03 -23.54 -6.20
CA LEU A 139 2.88 -24.42 -6.45
C LEU A 139 1.50 -23.81 -6.19
N TYR A 140 1.43 -22.55 -5.76
CA TYR A 140 0.16 -21.84 -5.54
C TYR A 140 0.11 -20.54 -6.34
N PRO A 141 -0.98 -20.25 -7.08
CA PRO A 141 -1.22 -18.88 -7.51
C PRO A 141 -1.22 -17.99 -6.26
N PRO A 142 -0.67 -16.77 -6.32
CA PRO A 142 -0.60 -15.89 -5.15
C PRO A 142 -2.00 -15.77 -4.56
N THR A 143 -2.18 -16.21 -3.31
CA THR A 143 -3.47 -16.07 -2.63
C THR A 143 -3.78 -14.58 -2.53
N PRO A 144 -5.00 -14.13 -2.84
CA PRO A 144 -5.42 -12.75 -2.58
C PRO A 144 -5.08 -12.38 -1.13
N ARG A 145 -4.21 -11.37 -0.95
CA ARG A 145 -3.81 -10.91 0.39
C ARG A 145 -4.64 -9.68 0.74
N PRO A 146 -5.33 -9.66 1.89
CA PRO A 146 -6.03 -8.46 2.29
C PRO A 146 -5.04 -7.33 2.55
N ALA A 147 -5.35 -6.13 2.09
CA ALA A 147 -4.44 -4.98 2.20
C ALA A 147 -4.69 -4.14 3.46
N VAL A 148 -3.69 -3.34 3.83
CA VAL A 148 -3.91 -2.08 4.55
C VAL A 148 -4.28 -1.03 3.50
N LEU A 149 -5.52 -0.55 3.54
CA LEU A 149 -6.03 0.43 2.60
C LEU A 149 -5.84 1.84 3.14
N VAL A 150 -5.22 2.72 2.35
CA VAL A 150 -5.02 4.14 2.65
C VAL A 150 -5.88 4.96 1.71
N CYS A 151 -6.91 5.61 2.25
CA CYS A 151 -7.73 6.58 1.53
C CYS A 151 -7.19 7.99 1.72
N HIS A 152 -7.00 8.72 0.62
CA HIS A 152 -6.65 10.14 0.65
C HIS A 152 -7.87 11.04 0.90
N SER A 153 -8.64 10.69 1.94
CA SER A 153 -9.78 11.44 2.46
C SER A 153 -10.00 11.06 3.92
N LEU A 154 -10.66 11.94 4.67
CA LEU A 154 -11.02 11.67 6.06
C LEU A 154 -12.12 10.61 6.17
N PRO A 155 -12.14 9.80 7.25
CA PRO A 155 -13.21 8.83 7.49
C PRO A 155 -14.62 9.42 7.45
N THR A 156 -14.77 10.68 7.84
CA THR A 156 -16.04 11.43 7.82
C THR A 156 -16.53 11.75 6.40
N ASN A 157 -15.64 11.70 5.41
CA ASN A 157 -15.93 12.11 4.03
C ASN A 157 -16.05 10.93 3.07
N TRP A 158 -15.76 9.70 3.52
CA TRP A 158 -15.82 8.48 2.69
C TRP A 158 -17.20 8.17 2.09
N GLN A 159 -18.26 8.75 2.65
CA GLN A 159 -19.64 8.54 2.20
C GLN A 159 -20.15 9.72 1.35
N VAL A 160 -19.34 10.77 1.20
CA VAL A 160 -19.68 11.90 0.35
C VAL A 160 -19.40 11.49 -1.10
N PRO A 161 -20.39 11.60 -2.00
CA PRO A 161 -20.15 11.34 -3.43
C PRO A 161 -19.07 12.29 -3.92
N GLU A 162 -18.00 11.74 -4.48
CA GLU A 162 -16.91 12.55 -5.02
C GLU A 162 -17.45 13.45 -6.16
N PRO A 163 -16.97 14.71 -6.26
CA PRO A 163 -17.49 15.69 -7.22
C PRO A 163 -17.24 15.33 -8.69
N ASN A 164 -16.42 14.31 -8.96
CA ASN A 164 -16.06 13.89 -10.30
C ASN A 164 -16.90 12.70 -10.73
N GLN A 165 -17.86 13.00 -11.61
CA GLN A 165 -18.80 12.07 -12.22
C GLN A 165 -18.12 10.78 -12.71
N GLY A 166 -18.45 9.65 -12.07
CA GLY A 166 -18.60 8.37 -12.78
C GLY A 166 -17.47 7.35 -12.75
N SER A 167 -16.32 7.57 -12.09
CA SER A 167 -15.39 6.46 -11.84
C SER A 167 -15.81 5.72 -10.56
N GLY A 168 -16.21 4.46 -10.67
CA GLY A 168 -16.74 3.62 -9.59
C GLY A 168 -15.75 3.25 -8.46
N ASP A 169 -14.77 4.10 -8.17
CA ASP A 169 -13.65 3.84 -7.26
C ASP A 169 -13.73 4.74 -6.04
N GLN A 170 -14.88 4.76 -5.35
CA GLN A 170 -15.00 5.38 -4.03
C GLN A 170 -13.95 4.78 -3.10
N CYS A 171 -13.21 5.62 -2.36
CA CYS A 171 -12.38 5.15 -1.27
C CYS A 171 -13.10 5.32 0.08
N PRO A 172 -13.23 4.25 0.89
CA PRO A 172 -12.78 2.88 0.62
C PRO A 172 -13.70 2.18 -0.40
N PRO A 173 -13.15 1.26 -1.21
CA PRO A 173 -13.97 0.39 -2.02
C PRO A 173 -14.67 -0.63 -1.12
N GLU A 174 -15.68 -1.31 -1.65
CA GLU A 174 -16.47 -2.29 -0.89
C GLU A 174 -15.58 -3.39 -0.30
N ALA A 175 -15.55 -3.50 1.03
CA ALA A 175 -14.72 -4.47 1.74
C ALA A 175 -14.97 -5.90 1.25
N THR A 176 -16.25 -6.24 1.03
CA THR A 176 -16.72 -7.56 0.56
C THR A 176 -16.21 -7.94 -0.83
N LYS A 177 -15.85 -6.95 -1.66
CA LYS A 177 -15.36 -7.16 -3.03
C LYS A 177 -13.83 -7.13 -3.14
N HIS A 178 -13.17 -6.31 -2.32
CA HIS A 178 -11.74 -6.02 -2.49
C HIS A 178 -10.83 -6.46 -1.33
N GLY A 179 -11.37 -6.91 -0.19
CA GLY A 179 -10.59 -7.50 0.90
C GLY A 179 -9.49 -6.57 1.48
N TYR A 180 -9.79 -5.89 2.58
CA TYR A 180 -8.78 -5.17 3.37
C TYR A 180 -8.91 -5.50 4.86
N VAL A 181 -7.79 -5.48 5.58
CA VAL A 181 -7.74 -5.74 7.03
C VAL A 181 -7.84 -4.48 7.86
N TYR A 182 -7.35 -3.36 7.33
CA TYR A 182 -7.35 -2.06 7.98
C TYR A 182 -7.62 -0.97 6.97
N LEU A 183 -8.28 0.08 7.44
CA LEU A 183 -8.60 1.26 6.66
C LEU A 183 -8.05 2.49 7.37
N VAL A 184 -7.21 3.23 6.65
CA VAL A 184 -6.52 4.43 7.13
C VAL A 184 -7.00 5.61 6.30
N GLY A 185 -7.60 6.60 6.97
CA GLY A 185 -7.91 7.89 6.36
C GLY A 185 -6.72 8.83 6.49
N ARG A 186 -6.36 9.47 5.39
CA ARG A 186 -5.28 10.45 5.33
C ARG A 186 -5.81 11.75 4.74
N THR A 187 -5.51 12.83 5.43
CA THR A 187 -5.70 14.18 4.92
C THR A 187 -4.42 14.96 5.12
N MET A 188 -4.09 15.80 4.15
CA MET A 188 -3.26 16.98 4.37
C MET A 188 -4.23 18.17 4.54
N PHE A 189 -3.91 19.13 5.38
CA PHE A 189 -4.54 20.45 5.32
C PHE A 189 -3.52 21.36 4.68
N GLU A 190 -3.81 21.89 3.49
CA GLU A 190 -3.05 23.01 2.96
C GLU A 190 -3.38 24.21 3.88
N THR A 191 -2.39 24.69 4.63
CA THR A 191 -2.48 26.01 5.29
C THR A 191 -1.91 27.00 4.29
N ASP A 192 -2.79 27.78 3.66
CA ASP A 192 -2.43 28.95 2.87
C ASP A 192 -1.81 30.07 3.72
#